data_AF-A0A645A464-F1
#
_entry.id   AF-A0A645A464-F1
#
_cell.length_a   1.000
_cell.length_b   1.000
_cell.length_c   1.000
_cell.angle_alpha   90.00
_cell.angle_beta   90.00
_cell.angle_gamma   90.00
#
_symmetry.space_group_name_H-M   'P 1'
#
loop_
_entity.id
_entity.type
_entity.pdbx_description
1 polymer ?
#
loop_
_entity_poly.entity_id
_entity_poly.type
_entity_poly.pdbx_seq_one_letter_code
_entity_poly.pdbx_strand_id
1 'polypeptide(L)'
;MALLDKVKRRLGISYSDPEKNKEINDMIDEARQFFKGAGWDIETTPNQSAAAGAVILYCKMAQSTDPAQLIHHPVMVAFIVQGRAADGA
;
A
#
# COMPACT_ATOMS: atom_id res chain seq x y z
N MET A 1 -3.72 -14.73 -6.77
CA MET A 1 -4.63 -13.56 -6.76
C MET A 1 -3.80 -12.31 -6.91
N ALA A 2 -4.14 -11.47 -7.88
CA ALA A 2 -3.39 -10.24 -8.17
C ALA A 2 -3.50 -9.25 -6.99
N LEU A 3 -2.51 -8.36 -6.86
CA LEU A 3 -2.49 -7.31 -5.82
C LEU A 3 -3.76 -6.47 -5.87
N LEU A 4 -4.19 -6.09 -7.09
CA LEU A 4 -5.43 -5.38 -7.37
C LEU A 4 -6.67 -6.08 -6.77
N ASP A 5 -6.80 -7.39 -6.89
CA ASP A 5 -7.94 -8.16 -6.31
C ASP A 5 -7.87 -8.28 -4.78
N LYS A 6 -6.65 -8.25 -4.22
CA LYS A 6 -6.47 -8.22 -2.77
C LYS A 6 -6.87 -6.86 -2.20
N VAL A 7 -6.45 -5.78 -2.86
CA VAL A 7 -6.81 -4.40 -2.50
C VAL A 7 -8.32 -4.21 -2.63
N LYS A 8 -8.93 -4.51 -3.78
CA LYS A 8 -10.39 -4.43 -4.01
C LYS A 8 -11.19 -5.05 -2.87
N ARG A 9 -10.92 -6.32 -2.54
CA ARG A 9 -11.63 -7.02 -1.45
C ARG A 9 -11.44 -6.38 -0.09
N ARG A 10 -10.27 -5.80 0.18
CA ARG A 10 -9.99 -5.11 1.46
C ARG A 10 -10.61 -3.73 1.55
N LEU A 11 -10.90 -3.10 0.41
CA LEU A 11 -11.69 -1.87 0.29
C LEU A 11 -13.21 -2.13 0.25
N GLY A 12 -13.64 -3.39 0.26
CA GLY A 12 -15.07 -3.75 0.16
C GLY A 12 -15.64 -3.72 -1.25
N ILE A 13 -14.78 -3.66 -2.27
CA ILE A 13 -15.16 -3.64 -3.69
C ILE A 13 -15.23 -5.07 -4.19
N SER A 14 -16.45 -5.53 -4.49
CA SER A 14 -16.75 -6.89 -4.94
C SER A 14 -17.09 -6.99 -6.44
N TYR A 15 -17.26 -5.86 -7.12
CA TYR A 15 -17.54 -5.78 -8.55
C TYR A 15 -16.28 -5.44 -9.34
N SER A 16 -16.28 -5.78 -10.63
CA SER A 16 -15.21 -5.41 -11.55
C SER A 16 -15.74 -4.36 -12.50
N ASP A 17 -15.23 -3.14 -12.34
CA ASP A 17 -15.52 -2.01 -13.20
C ASP A 17 -14.18 -1.44 -13.72
N PRO A 18 -14.02 -1.17 -15.03
CA PRO A 18 -12.76 -0.68 -15.60
C PRO A 18 -12.28 0.65 -14.99
N GLU A 19 -13.19 1.58 -14.72
CA GLU A 19 -12.85 2.88 -14.14
C GLU A 19 -12.42 2.71 -12.68
N LYS A 20 -13.18 1.92 -11.90
CA LYS A 20 -12.82 1.58 -10.52
C LYS A 20 -11.49 0.83 -10.44
N ASN A 21 -11.23 -0.08 -11.38
CA ASN A 21 -9.96 -0.78 -11.46
C ASN A 21 -8.80 0.19 -11.73
N LYS A 22 -9.01 1.19 -12.60
CA LYS A 22 -8.01 2.22 -12.86
C LYS A 22 -7.73 3.04 -11.61
N GLU A 23 -8.75 3.57 -10.94
CA GLU A 23 -8.60 4.32 -9.69
C GLU A 23 -7.81 3.53 -8.63
N ILE A 24 -8.09 2.24 -8.47
CA ILE A 24 -7.38 1.42 -7.48
C ILE A 24 -5.93 1.18 -7.91
N ASN A 25 -5.65 1.04 -9.21
CA ASN A 25 -4.27 0.95 -9.68
C ASN A 25 -3.52 2.27 -9.44
N ASP A 26 -4.16 3.41 -9.63
CA ASP A 26 -3.57 4.72 -9.32
C ASP A 26 -3.25 4.81 -7.81
N MET A 27 -4.16 4.39 -6.93
CA MET A 27 -3.90 4.31 -5.48
C MET A 27 -2.76 3.35 -5.11
N ILE A 28 -2.61 2.24 -5.84
CA ILE A 28 -1.51 1.29 -5.64
C ILE A 28 -0.18 1.91 -6.07
N ASP A 29 -0.17 2.66 -7.16
CA ASP A 29 1.03 3.37 -7.64
C ASP A 29 1.46 4.44 -6.64
N GLU A 30 0.51 5.24 -6.14
CA GLU A 30 0.76 6.21 -5.07
C GLU A 30 1.34 5.54 -3.82
N ALA A 31 0.82 4.38 -3.41
CA ALA A 31 1.35 3.63 -2.29
C ALA A 31 2.83 3.25 -2.52
N ARG A 32 3.17 2.75 -3.71
CA ARG A 32 4.55 2.38 -4.07
C ARG A 32 5.48 3.59 -4.00
N GLN A 33 5.06 4.71 -4.56
CA GLN A 33 5.82 5.95 -4.52
C GLN A 33 6.01 6.44 -3.08
N PHE A 34 4.96 6.37 -2.25
CA PHE A 34 5.00 6.73 -0.84
C PHE A 34 6.03 5.91 -0.06
N PHE A 35 5.97 4.57 -0.16
CA PHE A 35 6.89 3.69 0.55
C PHE A 35 8.33 3.83 0.05
N LYS A 36 8.51 3.95 -1.28
CA LYS A 36 9.82 4.18 -1.89
C LYS A 36 10.44 5.51 -1.43
N GLY A 37 9.65 6.58 -1.38
CA GLY A 37 10.06 7.88 -0.84
C GLY A 37 10.44 7.83 0.64
N ALA A 38 9.83 6.92 1.41
CA ALA A 38 10.18 6.65 2.80
C ALA A 38 11.39 5.71 2.99
N GLY A 39 12.03 5.30 1.89
CA GLY A 39 13.22 4.45 1.89
C GLY A 39 12.94 2.96 2.04
N TRP A 40 11.73 2.50 1.74
CA TRP A 40 11.38 1.08 1.66
C TRP A 40 10.85 0.73 0.27
N ASP A 41 11.65 0.03 -0.52
CA ASP A 41 11.21 -0.43 -1.84
C ASP A 41 10.40 -1.73 -1.72
N ILE A 42 9.08 -1.58 -1.66
CA ILE A 42 8.15 -2.70 -1.53
C ILE A 42 8.02 -3.54 -2.81
N GLU A 43 8.56 -3.09 -3.94
CA GLU A 43 8.54 -3.87 -5.19
C GLU A 43 9.68 -4.90 -5.23
N THR A 44 10.82 -4.55 -4.63
CA THR A 44 12.03 -5.39 -4.62
C THR A 44 12.13 -6.27 -3.37
N THR A 45 11.30 -6.04 -2.36
CA THR A 45 11.38 -6.79 -1.10
C THR A 45 11.11 -8.30 -1.31
N PRO A 46 11.88 -9.21 -0.69
CA PRO A 46 11.60 -10.64 -0.74
C PRO A 46 10.31 -10.99 0.03
N ASN A 47 9.88 -10.15 0.97
CA ASN A 47 8.63 -10.36 1.73
C ASN A 47 7.41 -9.78 1.01
N GLN A 48 6.97 -10.49 -0.04
CA GLN A 48 5.82 -10.12 -0.86
C GLN A 48 4.49 -10.03 -0.09
N SER A 49 4.39 -10.71 1.06
CA SER A 49 3.22 -10.63 1.95
C SER A 49 3.18 -9.30 2.71
N ALA A 50 4.33 -8.85 3.23
CA ALA A 50 4.46 -7.54 3.87
C ALA A 50 4.24 -6.41 2.86
N ALA A 51 4.80 -6.53 1.65
CA ALA A 51 4.57 -5.58 0.56
C ALA A 51 3.08 -5.40 0.23
N ALA A 52 2.36 -6.50 0.01
CA ALA A 52 0.93 -6.45 -0.26
C ALA A 52 0.14 -5.86 0.92
N GLY A 53 0.52 -6.19 2.16
CA GLY A 53 -0.08 -5.63 3.37
C GLY A 53 0.13 -4.12 3.49
N ALA A 54 1.32 -3.63 3.15
CA ALA A 54 1.66 -2.21 3.17
C ALA A 54 0.79 -1.41 2.19
N VAL A 55 0.68 -1.90 0.95
CA VAL A 55 -0.17 -1.29 -0.08
C VAL A 55 -1.62 -1.27 0.36
N ILE A 56 -2.15 -2.41 0.84
CA ILE A 56 -3.54 -2.49 1.33
C ILE A 56 -3.79 -1.48 2.46
N LEU A 57 -2.87 -1.38 3.41
CA LEU A 57 -2.98 -0.48 4.54
C LEU A 57 -3.01 0.98 4.09
N TYR A 58 -2.06 1.37 3.22
CA TYR A 58 -2.01 2.70 2.62
C TYR A 58 -3.32 3.03 1.90
N CYS A 59 -3.75 2.18 0.96
CA CYS A 59 -4.96 2.43 0.18
C CYS A 59 -6.19 2.54 1.10
N LYS A 60 -6.26 1.76 2.18
CA LYS A 60 -7.38 1.84 3.11
C LYS A 60 -7.39 3.16 3.90
N MET A 61 -6.24 3.63 4.36
CA MET A 61 -6.13 4.89 5.10
C MET A 61 -6.39 6.10 4.20
N ALA A 62 -5.90 6.07 2.95
CA ALA A 62 -6.11 7.11 1.95
C ALA A 62 -7.60 7.32 1.58
N GLN A 63 -8.48 6.35 1.81
CA GLN A 63 -9.93 6.53 1.60
C GLN A 63 -10.58 7.53 2.57
N SER A 64 -9.94 7.82 3.70
CA SER A 64 -10.54 8.66 4.76
C SER A 64 -9.60 9.74 5.27
N THR A 65 -8.38 9.79 4.74
CA THR A 65 -7.32 10.71 5.18
C THR A 65 -6.55 11.17 3.95
N ASP A 66 -6.17 12.46 3.94
CA ASP A 66 -5.30 12.99 2.90
C ASP A 66 -3.93 12.27 2.92
N PRO A 67 -3.41 11.81 1.76
CA PRO A 67 -2.12 11.13 1.67
C PRO A 67 -0.95 11.88 2.30
N ALA A 68 -0.93 13.22 2.26
CA ALA A 68 0.14 14.00 2.87
C ALA A 68 0.18 13.86 4.40
N GLN A 69 -0.97 13.60 5.03
CA GLN A 69 -1.05 13.35 6.47
C GLN A 69 -0.56 11.94 6.85
N LEU A 70 -0.50 11.00 5.89
CA LEU A 70 -0.04 9.64 6.14
C LEU A 70 1.47 9.57 6.41
N ILE A 71 2.24 10.57 5.98
CA ILE A 71 3.69 10.67 6.20
C ILE A 71 4.02 10.64 7.70
N HIS A 72 3.20 11.31 8.51
CA HIS A 72 3.38 11.40 9.96
C HIS A 72 2.51 10.41 10.73
N HIS A 73 1.74 9.56 10.03
CA HIS A 73 0.83 8.65 10.70
C HIS A 73 1.62 7.54 11.41
N PRO A 74 1.47 7.38 12.74
CA PRO A 74 2.37 6.53 13.54
C PRO A 74 2.36 5.06 13.11
N VAL A 75 1.19 4.56 12.67
CA VAL A 75 1.08 3.19 12.14
C VAL A 75 1.86 3.03 10.84
N MET A 76 1.83 4.02 9.95
CA MET A 76 2.53 3.95 8.67
C MET A 76 4.04 3.96 8.89
N VAL A 77 4.52 4.86 9.76
CA VAL A 77 5.94 4.94 10.14
C VAL A 77 6.40 3.63 10.78
N ALA A 78 5.64 3.08 11.73
CA ALA A 78 5.97 1.79 12.36
C ALA A 78 6.05 0.66 11.33
N PHE A 79 5.11 0.61 10.38
CA PHE A 79 5.08 -0.41 9.34
C PHE A 79 6.29 -0.30 8.40
N ILE A 80 6.67 0.93 8.02
CA ILE A 80 7.87 1.21 7.21
C ILE A 80 9.14 0.78 7.94
N VAL A 81 9.25 1.08 9.24
CA VAL A 81 10.41 0.68 10.05
C VAL A 81 10.52 -0.84 10.14
N GLN A 82 9.41 -1.54 10.40
CA GLN A 82 9.37 -3.01 10.43
C GLN A 82 9.72 -3.62 9.07
N GLY A 83 9.16 -3.08 7.99
CA GLY A 83 9.43 -3.52 6.62
C GLY A 83 10.91 -3.42 6.25
N ARG A 84 11.54 -2.27 6.55
CA ARG A 84 12.98 -2.07 6.32
C ARG A 84 13.85 -3.00 7.16
N ALA A 85 13.50 -3.20 8.43
CA ALA A 85 14.24 -4.10 9.31
C ALA A 85 14.17 -5.56 8.84
N ALA A 86 13.05 -5.97 8.23
CA ALA A 86 12.89 -7.31 7.66
C ALA A 86 13.60 -7.50 6.31
N ASP A 87 13.91 -6.40 5.60
CA ASP A 87 14.61 -6.43 4.29
C ASP A 87 16.13 -6.42 4.44
N GLY A 88 16.63 -5.76 5.49
CA GLY A 88 18.07 -5.69 5.80
C GLY A 88 18.61 -6.82 6.68
N ALA A 89 17.85 -7.90 6.89
CA ALA A 89 18.21 -9.07 7.71
C ALA A 89 18.67 -10.27 6.87
#